data_AF-A0A1B6IBQ6-F1
#
_entry.id   AF-A0A1B6IBQ6-F1
#
_cell.length_a   1.000
_cell.length_b   1.000
_cell.length_c   1.000
_cell.angle_alpha   90.00
_cell.angle_beta   90.00
_cell.angle_gamma   90.00
#
_symmetry.space_group_name_H-M   'P 1'
#
loop_
_entity.id
_entity.type
_entity.pdbx_description
1 polymer ?
#
loop_
_entity_poly.entity_id
_entity_poly.type
_entity_poly.pdbx_seq_one_letter_code
_entity_poly.pdbx_strand_id
1 'polypeptide(L)'
;PPPMTKPLPTAVSTALRLKLTGSSSADFDRSVVAYHNMNKFLAAFLEHALRDLDYEVRDKLFAEALLDIEFSDVPGKAVFYIDNGHSFDKVLFYGNEFTLFSMDLMVFCFFQVVTGNFLLAAIVTALIAKAL
;
A
#
# COMPACT_ATOMS: atom_id res chain seq x y z
N PRO A 1 41.92 7.04 11.69
CA PRO A 1 40.75 7.28 12.57
C PRO A 1 39.65 6.25 12.24
N PRO A 2 39.20 5.43 13.21
CA PRO A 2 38.10 4.49 12.97
C PRO A 2 36.76 5.25 12.81
N PRO A 3 35.80 4.74 12.03
CA PRO A 3 34.54 5.42 11.78
C PRO A 3 33.67 5.39 13.05
N MET A 4 33.21 6.57 13.48
CA MET A 4 32.25 6.72 14.57
C MET A 4 30.91 6.08 14.18
N THR A 5 30.64 4.90 14.74
CA THR A 5 29.30 4.29 14.73
C THR A 5 28.37 5.17 15.57
N LYS A 6 27.45 5.88 14.92
CA LYS A 6 26.40 6.64 15.62
C LYS A 6 25.61 5.68 16.52
N PRO A 7 25.36 6.02 17.80
CA PRO A 7 24.61 5.16 18.71
C PRO A 7 23.15 5.03 18.25
N LEU A 8 22.60 3.82 18.37
CA LEU A 8 21.24 3.48 17.95
C LEU A 8 20.20 4.25 18.78
N PRO A 9 19.11 4.76 18.17
CA PRO A 9 18.06 5.50 18.88
C PRO A 9 17.46 4.70 20.05
N THR A 10 17.29 5.39 21.18
CA THR A 10 16.97 4.82 22.50
C THR A 10 15.69 3.97 22.51
N ALA A 11 14.69 4.32 21.70
CA ALA A 11 13.43 3.58 21.58
C ALA A 11 13.61 2.16 20.97
N VAL A 12 14.49 2.02 19.98
CA VAL A 12 14.82 0.73 19.37
C VAL A 12 15.57 -0.14 20.37
N SER A 13 16.44 0.47 21.18
CA SER A 13 17.22 -0.23 22.20
C SER A 13 16.36 -0.85 23.31
N THR A 14 15.23 -0.23 23.67
CA THR A 14 14.33 -0.76 24.71
C THR A 14 13.49 -1.94 24.21
N ALA A 15 12.97 -1.87 22.98
CA ALA A 15 12.26 -2.98 22.36
C ALA A 15 13.20 -4.18 22.08
N LEU A 16 14.45 -3.90 21.70
CA LEU A 16 15.51 -4.90 21.53
C LEU A 16 15.83 -5.59 22.88
N ARG A 17 15.94 -4.81 23.96
CA ARG A 17 16.18 -5.33 25.32
C ARG A 17 15.08 -6.22 25.87
N LEU A 18 13.83 -5.97 25.49
CA LEU A 18 12.70 -6.80 25.93
C LEU A 18 12.68 -8.18 25.24
N LYS A 19 13.24 -8.29 24.04
CA LYS A 19 13.42 -9.56 23.29
C LYS A 19 14.67 -10.35 23.70
N LEU A 20 15.53 -9.73 24.51
CA LEU A 20 16.82 -10.22 25.01
C LEU A 20 16.70 -11.22 26.17
N THR A 21 15.52 -11.35 26.79
CA THR A 21 15.28 -12.25 27.93
C THR A 21 14.88 -13.68 27.53
N GLY A 22 14.64 -13.95 26.24
CA GLY A 22 14.16 -15.26 25.77
C GLY A 22 14.91 -15.87 24.57
N SER A 23 15.94 -15.22 24.04
CA SER A 23 16.70 -15.69 22.86
C SER A 23 18.15 -16.02 23.22
N SER A 24 18.71 -17.07 22.60
CA SER A 24 20.12 -17.42 22.82
C SER A 24 21.03 -16.30 22.30
N SER A 25 22.21 -16.11 22.90
CA SER A 25 23.16 -15.08 22.46
C SER A 25 23.52 -15.20 20.98
N ALA A 26 23.55 -16.42 20.45
CA ALA A 26 23.78 -16.69 19.03
C ALA A 26 22.63 -16.21 18.11
N ASP A 27 21.38 -16.36 18.54
CA ASP A 27 20.22 -15.85 17.77
C ASP A 27 20.19 -14.32 17.76
N PHE A 28 20.60 -13.70 18.87
CA PHE A 28 20.73 -12.26 18.97
C PHE A 28 21.77 -11.72 17.99
N ASP A 29 22.98 -12.27 18.00
CA ASP A 29 24.05 -11.84 17.08
C ASP A 29 23.64 -12.01 15.62
N ARG A 30 22.96 -13.11 15.29
CA ARG A 30 22.40 -13.33 13.94
C ARG A 30 21.37 -12.27 13.56
N SER A 31 20.51 -11.87 14.50
CA SER A 31 19.50 -10.84 14.28
C SER A 31 20.13 -9.45 14.05
N VAL A 32 21.20 -9.13 14.77
CA VAL A 32 21.96 -7.88 14.62
C VAL A 32 22.65 -7.82 13.26
N VAL A 33 23.28 -8.92 12.83
CA VAL A 33 23.89 -9.03 11.51
C VAL A 33 22.85 -8.92 10.39
N ALA A 34 21.71 -9.60 10.53
CA ALA A 34 20.62 -9.50 9.56
C ALA A 34 20.08 -8.06 9.46
N TYR A 35 19.91 -7.37 10.58
CA TYR A 35 19.49 -5.98 10.62
C TYR A 35 20.47 -5.05 9.88
N HIS A 36 21.77 -5.20 10.15
CA HIS A 36 22.79 -4.38 9.50
C HIS A 36 22.87 -4.65 7.99
N ASN A 37 22.75 -5.92 7.57
CA ASN A 37 22.72 -6.28 6.16
C ASN A 37 21.48 -5.71 5.47
N MET A 38 20.31 -5.80 6.11
CA MET A 38 19.06 -5.26 5.57
C MET A 38 19.13 -3.75 5.42
N ASN A 39 19.58 -3.03 6.45
CA ASN A 39 19.72 -1.57 6.37
C ASN A 39 20.68 -1.15 5.26
N LYS A 40 21.81 -1.85 5.11
CA LYS A 40 22.78 -1.55 4.04
C LYS A 40 22.18 -1.81 2.66
N PHE A 41 21.45 -2.91 2.50
CA PHE A 41 20.75 -3.23 1.27
C PHE A 41 19.69 -2.17 0.93
N LEU A 42 18.83 -1.81 1.89
CA LEU A 42 17.77 -0.82 1.68
C LEU A 42 18.33 0.57 1.37
N ALA A 43 19.40 0.99 2.05
CA ALA A 43 20.07 2.25 1.73
C ALA A 43 20.58 2.26 0.29
N ALA A 44 21.28 1.19 -0.12
CA ALA A 44 21.80 1.05 -1.47
C ALA A 44 20.69 0.94 -2.53
N PHE A 45 19.56 0.31 -2.19
CA PHE A 45 18.37 0.24 -3.04
C PHE A 45 17.77 1.62 -3.28
N LEU A 46 17.53 2.40 -2.22
CA LEU A 46 16.98 3.76 -2.31
C LEU A 46 17.91 4.72 -3.06
N GLU A 47 19.23 4.52 -2.95
CA GLU A 47 20.24 5.28 -3.68
C GLU A 47 20.40 4.84 -5.15
N HIS A 48 19.58 3.91 -5.65
CA HIS A 48 19.67 3.33 -7.01
C HIS A 48 21.06 2.73 -7.30
N ALA A 49 21.77 2.27 -6.28
CA ALA A 49 23.13 1.73 -6.39
C ALA A 49 23.16 0.27 -6.90
N LEU A 50 22.01 -0.42 -6.94
CA LEU A 50 21.85 -1.78 -7.45
C LEU A 50 21.22 -1.75 -8.84
N ARG A 51 22.06 -1.89 -9.88
CA ARG A 51 21.64 -1.80 -11.29
C ARG A 51 20.63 -2.88 -11.70
N ASP A 52 20.69 -4.04 -11.06
CA ASP A 52 19.79 -5.17 -11.32
C ASP A 52 18.41 -5.00 -10.63
N LEU A 53 18.28 -4.03 -9.71
CA LEU A 53 17.06 -3.73 -8.96
C LEU A 53 16.63 -2.26 -9.13
N ASP A 54 16.98 -1.67 -10.27
CA ASP A 54 16.69 -0.26 -10.55
C ASP A 54 15.17 -0.02 -10.68
N TYR A 55 14.73 1.17 -10.27
CA TYR A 55 13.32 1.54 -10.31
C TYR A 55 13.11 2.97 -10.80
N GLU A 56 11.90 3.26 -11.25
CA GLU A 56 11.47 4.59 -11.64
C GLU A 56 10.29 5.03 -10.79
N VAL A 57 10.32 6.27 -10.31
CA VAL A 57 9.21 6.89 -9.58
C VAL A 57 8.45 7.81 -10.53
N ARG A 58 7.16 7.55 -10.73
CA ARG A 58 6.30 8.33 -11.63
C ARG A 58 4.88 8.50 -11.11
N ASP A 59 4.15 9.43 -11.71
CA ASP A 59 2.72 9.61 -11.42
C ASP A 59 1.86 8.63 -12.21
N LYS A 60 0.77 8.14 -11.60
CA LYS A 60 -0.22 7.29 -12.28
C LYS A 60 -1.07 8.15 -13.20
N LEU A 61 -1.23 7.75 -14.47
CA LEU A 61 -2.10 8.47 -15.41
C LEU A 61 -3.55 8.38 -14.93
N PHE A 62 -4.37 9.40 -15.21
CA PHE A 62 -5.80 9.39 -14.84
C PHE A 62 -6.52 8.14 -15.35
N ALA A 63 -6.23 7.71 -16.58
CA ALA A 63 -6.82 6.52 -17.17
C ALA A 63 -6.36 5.22 -16.47
N GLU A 64 -5.09 5.11 -16.07
CA GLU A 64 -4.56 3.98 -15.28
C GLU A 64 -5.21 3.92 -13.90
N ALA A 65 -5.41 5.10 -13.27
CA ALA A 65 -6.06 5.22 -11.99
C ALA A 65 -7.55 4.85 -12.04
N LEU A 66 -8.24 5.24 -13.12
CA LEU A 66 -9.67 4.98 -13.31
C LEU A 66 -9.96 3.51 -13.65
N LEU A 67 -9.13 2.90 -14.52
CA LEU A 67 -9.35 1.53 -15.01
C LEU A 67 -8.63 0.48 -14.17
N ASP A 68 -7.79 0.91 -13.22
CA ASP A 68 -6.91 0.06 -12.42
C ASP A 68 -6.04 -0.90 -13.24
N ILE A 69 -5.52 -0.38 -14.36
CA ILE A 69 -4.60 -1.08 -15.26
C ILE A 69 -3.27 -0.34 -15.36
N GLU A 70 -2.22 -1.07 -15.66
CA GLU A 70 -0.86 -0.54 -15.86
C GLU A 70 -0.56 -0.49 -17.37
N PHE A 71 -0.37 0.71 -17.94
CA PHE A 71 -0.15 0.87 -19.39
C PHE A 71 1.31 0.81 -19.82
N SER A 72 2.25 0.96 -18.89
CA SER A 72 3.67 1.01 -19.20
C SER A 72 4.42 0.02 -18.33
N ASP A 73 4.78 -1.07 -18.97
CA ASP A 73 5.79 -2.00 -18.47
C ASP A 73 7.16 -1.53 -19.00
N VAL A 74 8.04 -1.05 -18.11
CA VAL A 74 9.41 -0.69 -18.48
C VAL A 74 10.25 -1.96 -18.36
N PRO A 75 10.68 -2.58 -19.47
CA PRO A 75 11.37 -3.86 -19.41
C PRO A 75 12.67 -3.71 -18.63
N GLY A 76 12.78 -4.47 -17.53
CA GLY A 76 13.97 -4.53 -16.69
C GLY A 76 14.06 -3.48 -15.58
N LYS A 77 12.99 -2.72 -15.30
CA LYS A 77 12.92 -1.81 -14.15
C LYS A 77 11.59 -1.95 -13.41
N ALA A 78 11.64 -1.79 -12.09
CA ALA A 78 10.41 -1.68 -11.30
C ALA A 78 9.83 -0.26 -11.43
N VAL A 79 8.50 -0.14 -11.37
CA VAL A 79 7.81 1.15 -11.40
C VAL A 79 7.17 1.36 -10.03
N PHE A 80 7.48 2.49 -9.38
CA PHE A 80 6.78 2.95 -8.19
C PHE A 80 5.93 4.17 -8.54
N TYR A 81 4.65 4.10 -8.16
CA TYR A 81 3.75 5.23 -8.31
C TYR A 81 3.82 6.11 -7.07
N ILE A 82 3.87 7.43 -7.27
CA ILE A 82 3.75 8.39 -6.18
C ILE A 82 2.36 8.26 -5.56
N ASP A 83 2.31 8.00 -4.26
CA ASP A 83 1.07 8.02 -3.50
C ASP A 83 0.81 9.44 -2.98
N ASN A 84 -0.42 9.93 -3.15
CA ASN A 84 -0.89 11.22 -2.63
C ASN A 84 -1.31 11.14 -1.14
N GLY A 85 -0.97 10.05 -0.45
CA GLY A 85 -1.31 9.83 0.96
C GLY A 85 -2.66 9.13 1.17
N HIS A 86 -3.20 8.48 0.14
CA HIS A 86 -4.51 7.82 0.18
C HIS A 86 -4.42 6.28 0.11
N SER A 87 -3.22 5.69 0.25
CA SER A 87 -3.05 4.22 0.22
C SER A 87 -3.88 3.47 1.27
N PHE A 88 -4.22 4.10 2.39
CA PHE A 88 -5.02 3.49 3.45
C PHE A 88 -6.51 3.85 3.40
N ASP A 89 -6.89 4.86 2.60
CA ASP A 89 -8.30 5.29 2.43
C ASP A 89 -9.16 4.23 1.75
N LYS A 90 -8.55 3.31 1.00
CA LYS A 90 -9.26 2.18 0.39
C LYS A 90 -9.44 0.99 1.33
N VAL A 91 -8.72 0.95 2.46
CA VAL A 91 -8.77 -0.17 3.43
C VAL A 91 -9.87 0.05 4.47
N LEU A 92 -10.21 1.31 4.74
CA LEU A 92 -11.37 1.69 5.53
C LEU A 92 -12.39 2.32 4.58
N PHE A 93 -13.64 1.85 4.57
CA PHE A 93 -14.75 2.55 3.87
C PHE A 93 -15.01 3.99 4.41
N TYR A 94 -14.19 4.45 5.35
CA TYR A 94 -14.31 5.73 6.02
C TYR A 94 -13.83 6.85 5.10
N GLY A 95 -14.71 7.82 4.82
CA GLY A 95 -14.41 8.94 3.91
C GLY A 95 -14.84 8.73 2.46
N ASN A 96 -15.29 7.53 2.08
CA ASN A 96 -15.76 7.23 0.72
C ASN A 96 -17.30 7.10 0.62
N GLU A 97 -18.02 7.66 1.59
CA GLU A 97 -19.49 7.61 1.70
C GLU A 97 -20.18 8.15 0.45
N PHE A 98 -19.66 9.25 -0.11
CA PHE A 98 -20.21 9.84 -1.32
C PHE A 98 -20.05 8.93 -2.54
N THR A 99 -18.92 8.23 -2.65
CA THR A 99 -18.66 7.29 -3.74
C THR A 99 -19.60 6.09 -3.65
N LEU A 100 -19.79 5.52 -2.47
CA LEU A 100 -20.77 4.44 -2.23
C LEU A 100 -22.18 4.88 -2.58
N PHE A 101 -22.59 6.07 -2.11
CA PHE A 101 -23.89 6.65 -2.44
C PHE A 101 -24.06 6.86 -3.95
N SER A 102 -23.04 7.38 -4.63
CA SER A 102 -23.09 7.61 -6.08
C SER A 102 -23.21 6.30 -6.88
N MET A 103 -22.62 5.22 -6.39
CA MET A 103 -22.70 3.89 -6.98
C MET A 103 -24.12 3.31 -6.81
N ASP A 104 -24.70 3.39 -5.61
CA ASP A 104 -26.08 2.98 -5.36
C ASP A 104 -27.08 3.78 -6.22
N LEU A 105 -26.86 5.08 -6.38
CA LEU A 105 -27.68 5.94 -7.24
C LEU A 105 -27.56 5.54 -8.71
N MET A 106 -26.36 5.24 -9.20
CA MET A 106 -26.16 4.77 -10.59
C MET A 106 -26.86 3.43 -10.83
N VAL A 107 -26.77 2.48 -9.90
CA VAL A 107 -27.44 1.18 -9.98
C VAL A 107 -28.95 1.36 -10.03
N PHE A 108 -29.50 2.23 -9.18
CA PHE A 108 -30.92 2.56 -9.19
C PHE A 108 -31.36 3.15 -10.53
N CYS A 109 -30.64 4.16 -11.03
CA CYS A 109 -30.94 4.78 -12.33
C CYS A 109 -30.87 3.76 -13.48
N PHE A 110 -29.87 2.88 -13.47
CA PHE A 110 -29.73 1.82 -14.47
C PHE A 110 -30.95 0.89 -14.47
N PHE A 111 -31.36 0.37 -13.32
CA PHE A 111 -32.54 -0.50 -13.23
C PHE A 111 -33.85 0.24 -13.52
N GLN A 112 -33.95 1.51 -13.17
CA GLN A 112 -35.10 2.34 -13.52
C GLN A 112 -35.25 2.49 -15.04
N VAL A 113 -34.16 2.70 -15.77
CA VAL A 113 -34.17 2.79 -17.24
C VAL A 113 -34.52 1.43 -17.86
N VAL A 114 -33.97 0.33 -17.34
CA VAL A 114 -34.19 -1.02 -17.89
C VAL A 114 -35.62 -1.52 -17.65
N THR A 115 -36.17 -1.28 -16.45
CA THR A 115 -37.46 -1.87 -16.04
C THR A 115 -38.64 -0.91 -16.22
N GLY A 116 -38.38 0.40 -16.29
CA GLY A 116 -39.41 1.44 -16.28
C GLY A 116 -40.21 1.51 -14.98
N ASN A 117 -39.86 0.73 -13.95
CA ASN A 117 -40.63 0.60 -12.73
C ASN A 117 -39.80 0.99 -11.50
N PHE A 118 -40.20 2.11 -10.88
CA PHE A 118 -39.50 2.67 -9.72
C PHE A 118 -39.47 1.73 -8.51
N LEU A 119 -40.53 0.95 -8.29
CA LEU A 119 -40.61 0.02 -7.17
C LEU A 119 -39.66 -1.17 -7.37
N LEU A 120 -39.63 -1.73 -8.57
CA LEU A 120 -38.74 -2.84 -8.90
C LEU A 120 -37.27 -2.42 -8.85
N ALA A 121 -36.95 -1.25 -9.40
CA ALA A 121 -35.60 -0.67 -9.34
C ALA A 121 -35.13 -0.44 -7.89
N ALA A 122 -36.00 0.06 -7.02
CA ALA A 122 -35.69 0.28 -5.60
C ALA A 122 -35.41 -1.04 -4.85
N ILE A 123 -36.24 -2.07 -5.07
CA ILE A 123 -36.05 -3.38 -4.43
C ILE A 123 -34.73 -4.02 -4.87
N VAL A 124 -34.43 -4.02 -6.17
CA VAL A 124 -33.18 -4.62 -6.69
C VAL A 124 -31.96 -3.87 -6.17
N THR A 125 -31.98 -2.54 -6.18
CA THR A 125 -30.87 -1.73 -5.66
C THR A 125 -30.66 -1.98 -4.16
N ALA A 126 -31.74 -2.05 -3.37
CA ALA A 126 -31.65 -2.34 -1.94
C ALA A 126 -31.11 -3.75 -1.64
N LEU A 127 -31.41 -4.74 -2.48
CA LEU A 127 -30.85 -6.09 -2.37
C LEU A 127 -29.34 -6.10 -2.68
N ILE A 128 -28.92 -5.35 -3.70
CA ILE A 128 -27.50 -5.23 -4.08
C ILE A 128 -26.72 -4.51 -2.97
N ALA A 129 -27.22 -3.38 -2.47
CA ALA A 129 -26.59 -2.62 -1.39
C ALA A 129 -26.51 -3.40 -0.06
N LYS A 130 -27.44 -4.33 0.18
CA LYS A 130 -27.41 -5.24 1.34
C LYS A 130 -26.40 -6.39 1.19
N ALA A 131 -26.04 -6.76 -0.03
CA ALA A 131 -25.15 -7.88 -0.32
C ALA A 131 -23.68 -7.45 -0.42
N LEU A 132 -23.43 -6.16 -0.65
CA LEU A 132 -22.12 -5.53 -0.63
C LEU A 132 -21.65 -5.25 0.81
#